data_AF-A0A2K3LBP8-F1
#
_entry.id   AF-A0A2K3LBP8-F1
#
_cell.length_a   1.000
_cell.length_b   1.000
_cell.length_c   1.000
_cell.angle_alpha   90.00
_cell.angle_beta   90.00
_cell.angle_gamma   90.00
#
_symmetry.space_group_name_H-M   'P 1'
#
loop_
_entity.id
_entity.type
_entity.pdbx_description
1 polymer ?
#
loop_
_entity_poly.entity_id
_entity_poly.type
_entity_poly.pdbx_seq_one_letter_code
_entity_poly.pdbx_strand_id
1 'polypeptide(L)'
;MFLDKRLKDDEDYGVAQFKTNGKYMEWLNEKPKGSVVYVSFGTMVSLDEEQVQELAYGLRDSGSYFLWVVRASQETKLPRDFEKESKKGLVVTWCSQLKVLAHEAIGCFFTHCGWNSTLEALSLGVPTIAIPQWSDQATNAKFIVDVWKFGIRAPIDVKKILRQDKLKACILEIMESEKGKEIKSNATKWKNWAVGAFGEGGSSQNNIVEFVTSLFNEVHGLTN
;
A
#
# COMPACT_ATOMS: atom_id res chain seq x y z
N MET A 1 0.80 -16.19 -10.63
CA MET A 1 0.99 -14.78 -10.26
C MET A 1 0.20 -14.54 -8.98
N PHE A 2 0.73 -13.82 -8.00
CA PHE A 2 0.09 -13.57 -6.69
C PHE A 2 -1.45 -13.35 -6.73
N LEU A 3 -1.96 -12.69 -7.77
CA LEU A 3 -3.40 -12.40 -7.97
C LEU A 3 -4.27 -13.59 -8.39
N ASP A 4 -3.71 -14.57 -9.11
CA ASP A 4 -4.45 -15.70 -9.70
C ASP A 4 -4.28 -17.02 -8.90
N LYS A 5 -3.41 -17.03 -7.89
CA LYS A 5 -3.08 -18.18 -7.04
C LYS A 5 -2.68 -19.46 -7.81
N ARG A 6 -2.30 -19.36 -9.09
CA ARG A 6 -1.89 -20.51 -9.93
C ARG A 6 -0.56 -21.11 -9.47
N LEU A 7 0.31 -20.28 -8.89
CA LEU A 7 1.56 -20.69 -8.28
C LEU A 7 1.40 -20.65 -6.76
N LYS A 8 1.48 -21.82 -6.10
CA LYS A 8 1.28 -21.93 -4.64
C LYS A 8 2.40 -21.28 -3.82
N ASP A 9 3.58 -21.11 -4.40
CA ASP A 9 4.78 -20.60 -3.72
C ASP A 9 5.14 -19.15 -4.11
N ASP A 10 4.30 -18.47 -4.90
CA ASP A 10 4.50 -17.08 -5.34
C ASP A 10 3.95 -16.13 -4.26
N GLU A 11 4.67 -16.06 -3.12
CA GLU A 11 4.24 -15.31 -1.94
C GLU A 11 4.99 -13.98 -1.70
N ASP A 12 6.11 -13.75 -2.39
CA ASP A 12 6.96 -12.55 -2.26
C ASP A 12 7.92 -12.41 -3.46
N TYR A 13 8.37 -11.20 -3.77
CA TYR A 13 9.28 -10.91 -4.89
C TYR A 13 10.72 -11.43 -4.68
N GLY A 14 11.03 -12.14 -3.59
CA GLY A 14 12.34 -12.78 -3.38
C GLY A 14 13.53 -11.84 -3.16
N VAL A 15 13.36 -10.50 -3.23
CA VAL A 15 14.47 -9.53 -3.15
C VAL A 15 14.78 -9.06 -1.72
N ALA A 16 13.96 -9.40 -0.72
CA ALA A 16 14.15 -8.92 0.65
C ALA A 16 14.23 -10.07 1.67
N GLN A 17 15.41 -10.67 1.82
CA GLN A 17 15.74 -11.50 2.98
C GLN A 17 16.05 -10.61 4.21
N PHE A 18 15.06 -9.87 4.71
CA PHE A 18 15.11 -9.36 6.07
C PHE A 18 14.17 -10.23 6.92
N LYS A 19 14.77 -11.14 7.70
CA LYS A 19 14.08 -12.03 8.64
C LYS A 19 13.43 -11.22 9.77
N THR A 20 12.29 -10.59 9.50
CA THR A 20 11.34 -10.21 10.55
C THR A 20 10.19 -11.20 10.48
N ASN A 21 10.31 -12.20 11.36
CA ASN A 21 9.36 -13.29 11.63
C ASN A 21 7.92 -12.79 11.70
N GLY A 22 6.97 -13.66 11.31
CA GLY A 22 5.53 -13.42 11.13
C GLY A 22 4.71 -12.84 12.29
N LYS A 23 5.32 -12.24 13.32
CA LYS A 23 4.62 -11.57 14.43
C LYS A 23 3.64 -10.49 13.97
N TYR A 24 3.98 -9.72 12.93
CA TYR A 24 3.04 -8.73 12.39
C TYR A 24 1.86 -9.38 11.66
N MET A 25 2.05 -10.57 11.07
CA MET A 25 0.96 -11.33 10.47
C MET A 25 0.07 -11.97 11.55
N GLU A 26 0.66 -12.52 12.62
CA GLU A 26 -0.08 -12.99 13.80
C GLU A 26 -0.92 -11.85 14.40
N TRP A 27 -0.33 -10.67 14.55
CA TRP A 27 -1.06 -9.49 15.01
C TRP A 27 -2.21 -9.13 14.08
N LEU A 28 -2.02 -9.20 12.75
CA LEU A 28 -3.08 -8.94 11.76
C LEU A 28 -4.20 -9.99 11.83
N ASN A 29 -3.88 -11.27 12.04
CA ASN A 29 -4.86 -12.36 12.14
C ASN A 29 -5.87 -12.15 13.28
N GLU A 30 -5.47 -11.43 14.34
CA GLU A 30 -6.33 -11.13 15.48
C GLU A 30 -7.26 -9.92 15.27
N LYS A 31 -7.13 -9.21 14.14
CA LYS A 31 -7.89 -7.98 13.89
C LYS A 31 -9.12 -8.24 13.03
N PRO A 32 -10.23 -7.51 13.28
CA PRO A 32 -11.41 -7.62 12.44
C PRO A 32 -11.10 -7.31 10.97
N LYS A 33 -11.85 -7.93 10.06
CA LYS A 33 -11.75 -7.70 8.62
C LYS A 33 -11.91 -6.22 8.29
N GLY A 34 -11.01 -5.69 7.45
CA GLY A 34 -11.05 -4.32 6.96
C GLY A 34 -10.96 -3.25 8.06
N SER A 35 -10.30 -3.53 9.18
CA SER A 35 -10.20 -2.63 10.34
C SER A 35 -8.83 -1.97 10.53
N VAL A 36 -7.81 -2.43 9.81
CA VAL A 36 -6.41 -2.01 9.97
C VAL A 36 -6.02 -1.01 8.88
N VAL A 37 -5.43 0.11 9.30
CA VAL A 37 -4.73 1.06 8.44
C VAL A 37 -3.29 0.58 8.27
N TYR A 38 -2.91 0.20 7.06
CA TYR A 38 -1.50 -0.06 6.75
C TYR A 38 -0.82 1.25 6.33
N VAL A 39 0.37 1.54 6.86
CA VAL A 39 1.11 2.78 6.59
C VAL A 39 2.52 2.46 6.12
N SER A 40 2.89 2.92 4.91
CA SER A 40 4.24 2.75 4.38
C SER A 40 4.60 3.84 3.36
N PHE A 41 5.78 4.42 3.55
CA PHE A 41 6.36 5.44 2.65
C PHE A 41 7.46 4.86 1.75
N GLY A 42 7.56 3.53 1.67
CA GLY A 42 8.42 2.83 0.73
C GLY A 42 9.92 2.94 0.98
N THR A 43 10.64 2.73 -0.13
CA THR A 43 12.09 2.71 -0.38
C THR A 43 12.97 3.83 0.13
N MET A 44 12.53 5.04 -0.18
CA MET A 44 13.45 6.16 -0.40
C MET A 44 12.96 7.43 0.27
N VAL A 45 11.71 7.44 0.74
CA VAL A 45 11.16 8.57 1.46
C VAL A 45 11.73 8.58 2.87
N SER A 46 12.30 9.73 3.23
CA SER A 46 12.62 10.10 4.61
C SER A 46 11.73 11.28 4.98
N LEU A 47 10.88 11.09 5.98
CA LEU A 47 10.00 12.13 6.51
C LEU A 47 10.75 12.97 7.52
N ASP A 48 10.45 14.26 7.62
CA ASP A 48 10.96 15.09 8.71
C ASP A 48 10.32 14.70 10.06
N GLU A 49 10.91 15.19 11.15
CA GLU A 49 10.46 14.85 12.50
C GLU A 49 9.05 15.39 12.77
N GLU A 50 8.73 16.61 12.32
CA GLU A 50 7.39 17.19 12.48
C GLU A 50 6.33 16.29 11.84
N GLN A 51 6.57 15.82 10.60
CA GLN A 51 5.65 14.93 9.91
C GLN A 51 5.51 13.59 10.64
N VAL A 52 6.60 12.97 11.10
CA VAL A 52 6.53 11.70 11.84
C VAL A 52 5.69 11.85 13.12
N GLN A 53 5.85 12.95 13.85
CA GLN A 53 5.05 13.22 15.06
C GLN A 53 3.56 13.41 14.74
N GLU A 54 3.22 14.19 13.72
CA GLU A 54 1.83 14.39 13.28
C GLU A 54 1.17 13.08 12.81
N LEU A 55 1.94 12.20 12.15
CA LEU A 55 1.47 10.86 11.78
C LEU A 55 1.22 9.99 13.01
N ALA A 56 2.15 9.96 13.96
CA ALA A 56 2.05 9.17 15.17
C ALA A 56 0.79 9.54 15.98
N TYR A 57 0.57 10.84 16.20
CA TYR A 57 -0.60 11.31 16.94
C TYR A 57 -1.89 11.16 16.13
N GLY A 58 -1.89 11.43 14.82
CA GLY A 58 -3.06 11.21 13.97
C GLY A 58 -3.52 9.75 13.94
N LEU A 59 -2.56 8.80 13.86
CA LEU A 59 -2.85 7.36 13.94
C LEU A 59 -3.40 6.97 15.31
N ARG A 60 -2.74 7.38 16.41
CA ARG A 60 -3.20 7.13 17.78
C ARG A 60 -4.62 7.67 18.01
N ASP A 61 -4.86 8.91 17.62
CA ASP A 61 -6.09 9.65 17.93
C ASP A 61 -7.25 9.28 16.98
N SER A 62 -6.96 8.63 15.84
CA SER A 62 -7.98 8.01 14.97
C SER A 62 -8.74 6.89 15.70
N GLY A 63 -8.10 6.21 16.64
CA GLY A 63 -8.66 5.04 17.31
C GLY A 63 -8.80 3.81 16.39
N SER A 64 -8.35 3.85 15.14
CA SER A 64 -8.29 2.68 14.26
C SER A 64 -7.13 1.75 14.63
N TYR A 65 -7.19 0.49 14.20
CA TYR A 65 -6.02 -0.37 14.24
C TYR A 65 -5.02 0.11 13.17
N PHE A 66 -3.72 0.06 13.45
CA PHE A 66 -2.72 0.42 12.44
C PHE A 66 -1.47 -0.47 12.49
N LEU A 67 -0.93 -0.75 11.30
CA LEU A 67 0.40 -1.32 11.11
C LEU A 67 1.25 -0.30 10.35
N TRP A 68 2.25 0.27 11.00
CA TRP A 68 3.08 1.32 10.43
C TRP A 68 4.53 0.87 10.24
N VAL A 69 5.01 0.95 9.00
CA VAL A 69 6.42 0.73 8.69
C VAL A 69 7.21 2.02 8.94
N VAL A 70 8.01 2.03 10.01
CA VAL A 70 8.96 3.10 10.33
C VAL A 70 10.37 2.54 10.21
N ARG A 71 11.11 2.98 9.19
CA ARG A 71 12.49 2.53 8.97
C ARG A 71 13.35 2.77 10.20
N ALA A 72 14.32 1.89 10.45
CA ALA A 72 15.27 2.01 11.56
C ALA A 72 15.94 3.40 11.65
N SER A 73 16.26 4.01 10.50
CA SER A 73 16.86 5.36 10.43
C SER A 73 15.92 6.51 10.82
N GLN A 74 14.62 6.24 10.99
CA GLN A 74 13.59 7.22 11.32
C GLN A 74 12.93 6.94 12.67
N GLU A 75 13.26 5.83 13.35
CA GLU A 75 12.66 5.50 14.65
C GLU A 75 12.95 6.56 15.72
N THR A 76 14.08 7.25 15.63
CA THR A 76 14.44 8.34 16.56
C THR A 76 13.56 9.57 16.42
N LYS A 77 12.78 9.69 15.34
CA LYS A 77 11.84 10.79 15.08
C LYS A 77 10.44 10.54 15.66
N LEU A 78 10.17 9.32 16.15
CA LEU A 78 8.92 9.02 16.84
C LEU A 78 8.83 9.83 18.14
N PRO A 79 7.62 10.31 18.53
CA PRO A 79 7.45 10.94 19.82
C PRO A 79 7.92 10.03 20.96
N ARG A 80 8.52 10.62 22.00
CA ARG A 80 9.05 9.85 23.15
C ARG A 80 7.96 9.08 23.91
N ASP A 81 6.73 9.60 23.89
CA ASP A 81 5.54 8.99 24.51
C ASP A 81 4.83 7.99 23.58
N PHE A 82 5.34 7.74 22.37
CA PHE A 82 4.69 6.86 21.40
C PHE A 82 5.14 5.41 21.56
N GLU A 83 4.21 4.56 21.98
CA GLU A 83 4.40 3.11 22.07
C GLU A 83 4.43 2.48 20.67
N LYS A 84 5.54 1.81 20.33
CA LYS A 84 5.69 1.07 19.06
C LYS A 84 4.76 -0.15 18.99
N GLU A 85 4.38 -0.72 20.11
CA GLU A 85 3.42 -1.81 20.20
C GLU A 85 2.41 -1.48 21.29
N SER A 86 1.14 -1.36 20.88
CA SER A 86 0.01 -1.10 21.76
C SER A 86 -1.16 -2.00 21.36
N LYS A 87 -2.27 -1.94 22.11
CA LYS A 87 -3.49 -2.69 21.77
C LYS A 87 -4.00 -2.41 20.34
N LYS A 88 -3.79 -1.20 19.82
CA LYS A 88 -4.30 -0.78 18.51
C LYS A 88 -3.23 -0.57 17.45
N GLY A 89 -1.98 -0.35 17.84
CA GLY A 89 -0.90 0.00 16.92
C GLY A 89 0.25 -0.98 16.97
N LEU A 90 0.80 -1.33 15.81
CA LEU A 90 2.06 -2.04 15.67
C LEU A 90 2.98 -1.27 14.72
N VAL A 91 4.18 -0.92 15.18
CA VAL A 91 5.24 -0.32 14.39
C VAL A 91 6.30 -1.37 14.10
N VAL A 92 6.66 -1.50 12.83
CA VAL A 92 7.71 -2.41 12.37
C VAL A 92 8.72 -1.66 11.51
N THR A 93 9.95 -2.15 11.46
CA THR A 93 10.98 -1.55 10.59
C THR A 93 10.89 -2.02 9.15
N TRP A 94 10.27 -3.18 8.94
CA TRP A 94 10.06 -3.80 7.64
C TRP A 94 8.90 -4.82 7.71
N CYS A 95 8.21 -5.03 6.59
CA CYS A 95 7.27 -6.13 6.39
C CYS A 95 7.19 -6.51 4.90
N SER A 96 6.67 -7.70 4.60
CA SER A 96 6.27 -8.05 3.23
C SER A 96 4.98 -7.29 2.90
N GLN A 97 5.12 -6.15 2.22
CA GLN A 97 4.02 -5.25 1.89
C GLN A 97 2.91 -5.96 1.11
N LEU A 98 3.30 -6.80 0.14
CA LEU A 98 2.35 -7.57 -0.67
C LEU A 98 1.50 -8.51 0.21
N LYS A 99 2.12 -9.24 1.15
CA LYS A 99 1.40 -10.09 2.12
C LYS A 99 0.47 -9.28 3.03
N VAL A 100 0.94 -8.13 3.52
CA VAL A 100 0.13 -7.25 4.36
C VAL A 100 -1.08 -6.73 3.58
N LEU A 101 -0.89 -6.16 2.39
CA LEU A 101 -1.98 -5.64 1.56
C LEU A 101 -2.98 -6.72 1.14
N ALA A 102 -2.55 -7.98 1.04
CA ALA A 102 -3.42 -9.11 0.73
C ALA A 102 -4.23 -9.61 1.93
N HIS A 103 -3.86 -9.21 3.16
CA HIS A 103 -4.49 -9.66 4.38
C HIS A 103 -5.88 -9.03 4.56
N GLU A 104 -6.87 -9.83 4.95
CA GLU A 104 -8.26 -9.36 5.01
C GLU A 104 -8.53 -8.30 6.08
N ALA A 105 -7.70 -8.22 7.12
CA ALA A 105 -7.77 -7.19 8.14
C ALA A 105 -7.46 -5.78 7.59
N ILE A 106 -6.77 -5.64 6.47
CA ILE A 106 -6.45 -4.32 5.90
C ILE A 106 -7.73 -3.65 5.38
N GLY A 107 -8.03 -2.49 5.94
CA GLY A 107 -9.13 -1.62 5.52
C GLY A 107 -8.70 -0.56 4.53
N CYS A 108 -7.50 0.01 4.73
CA CYS A 108 -6.93 0.98 3.81
C CYS A 108 -5.40 1.04 3.88
N PHE A 109 -4.81 1.63 2.85
CA PHE A 109 -3.38 1.84 2.73
C PHE A 109 -3.05 3.33 2.67
N PHE A 110 -2.24 3.81 3.60
CA PHE A 110 -1.71 5.16 3.60
C PHE A 110 -0.28 5.17 3.05
N THR A 111 -0.07 5.85 1.93
CA THR A 111 1.14 5.69 1.13
C THR A 111 1.63 6.97 0.45
N HIS A 112 2.94 6.99 0.24
CA HIS A 112 3.65 7.95 -0.61
C HIS A 112 3.33 7.83 -2.11
N CYS A 113 2.54 6.85 -2.55
CA CYS A 113 2.13 6.68 -3.96
C CYS A 113 3.26 6.32 -4.93
N GLY A 114 4.30 5.60 -4.47
CA GLY A 114 5.24 4.96 -5.40
C GLY A 114 4.51 3.98 -6.34
N TRP A 115 5.01 3.83 -7.58
CA TRP A 115 4.30 3.07 -8.62
C TRP A 115 4.03 1.61 -8.24
N ASN A 116 5.03 0.90 -7.71
CA ASN A 116 4.87 -0.49 -7.26
C ASN A 116 3.82 -0.62 -6.16
N SER A 117 3.91 0.22 -5.12
CA SER A 117 2.91 0.28 -4.04
C SER A 117 1.50 0.58 -4.55
N THR A 118 1.40 1.42 -5.58
CA THR A 118 0.13 1.78 -6.21
C THR A 118 -0.46 0.59 -6.95
N LEU A 119 0.37 -0.13 -7.73
CA LEU A 119 -0.06 -1.35 -8.44
C LEU A 119 -0.47 -2.46 -7.48
N GLU A 120 0.27 -2.68 -6.39
CA GLU A 120 -0.10 -3.66 -5.36
C GLU A 120 -1.46 -3.33 -4.73
N ALA A 121 -1.66 -2.09 -4.31
CA ALA A 121 -2.92 -1.64 -3.71
C ALA A 121 -4.11 -1.76 -4.68
N LEU A 122 -3.93 -1.33 -5.94
CA LEU A 122 -4.93 -1.43 -6.99
C LEU A 122 -5.28 -2.88 -7.29
N SER A 123 -4.26 -3.73 -7.46
CA SER A 123 -4.42 -5.14 -7.81
C SER A 123 -5.04 -5.96 -6.69
N LEU A 124 -4.84 -5.55 -5.43
CA LEU A 124 -5.40 -6.22 -4.25
C LEU A 124 -6.74 -5.62 -3.80
N GLY A 125 -7.14 -4.49 -4.40
CA GLY A 125 -8.40 -3.81 -4.14
C GLY A 125 -8.43 -3.10 -2.79
N VAL A 126 -7.31 -2.49 -2.40
CA VAL A 126 -7.15 -1.80 -1.13
C VAL A 126 -7.39 -0.29 -1.30
N PRO A 127 -8.41 0.29 -0.65
CA PRO A 127 -8.62 1.74 -0.60
C PRO A 127 -7.37 2.49 -0.15
N THR A 128 -7.06 3.62 -0.80
CA THR A 128 -5.77 4.30 -0.59
C THR A 128 -5.92 5.74 -0.08
N ILE A 129 -5.17 6.10 0.95
CA ILE A 129 -4.90 7.49 1.34
C ILE A 129 -3.57 7.89 0.70
N ALA A 130 -3.58 8.88 -0.18
CA ALA A 130 -2.45 9.31 -0.98
C ALA A 130 -1.77 10.55 -0.39
N ILE A 131 -0.47 10.47 -0.10
CA ILE A 131 0.38 11.62 0.29
C ILE A 131 1.71 11.61 -0.48
N PRO A 132 1.71 12.05 -1.75
CA PRO A 132 2.92 12.01 -2.57
C PRO A 132 4.02 12.93 -2.02
N GLN A 133 5.26 12.47 -2.12
CA GLN A 133 6.44 13.13 -1.58
C GLN A 133 7.34 13.70 -2.67
N TRP A 134 7.67 12.91 -3.71
CA TRP A 134 8.58 13.32 -4.80
C TRP A 134 8.40 12.49 -6.08
N SER A 135 9.08 12.88 -7.17
CA SER A 135 9.06 12.16 -8.47
C SER A 135 7.65 12.08 -9.08
N ASP A 136 7.30 10.93 -9.67
CA ASP A 136 6.05 10.54 -10.28
C ASP A 136 4.88 10.39 -9.29
N GLN A 137 5.14 10.40 -7.98
CA GLN A 137 4.14 10.14 -6.95
C GLN A 137 2.95 11.12 -7.03
N ALA A 138 3.19 12.38 -7.38
CA ALA A 138 2.12 13.37 -7.52
C ALA A 138 1.15 13.01 -8.66
N THR A 139 1.69 12.48 -9.76
CA THR A 139 0.91 11.97 -10.89
C THR A 139 0.18 10.69 -10.48
N ASN A 140 0.85 9.75 -9.82
CA ASN A 140 0.21 8.52 -9.32
C ASN A 140 -0.95 8.83 -8.37
N ALA A 141 -0.77 9.78 -7.44
CA ALA A 141 -1.84 10.27 -6.57
C ALA A 141 -3.03 10.85 -7.36
N LYS A 142 -2.77 11.56 -8.46
CA LYS A 142 -3.84 12.04 -9.35
C LYS A 142 -4.61 10.88 -9.99
N PHE A 143 -3.93 9.83 -10.44
CA PHE A 143 -4.61 8.64 -10.97
C PHE A 143 -5.44 7.92 -9.91
N ILE A 144 -4.89 7.72 -8.70
CA ILE A 144 -5.58 7.08 -7.57
C ILE A 144 -6.90 7.81 -7.26
N VAL A 145 -6.88 9.14 -7.23
CA VAL A 145 -7.99 9.96 -6.74
C VAL A 145 -8.96 10.37 -7.84
N ASP A 146 -8.46 10.87 -8.97
CA ASP A 146 -9.31 11.51 -9.99
C ASP A 146 -9.76 10.54 -11.07
N VAL A 147 -8.91 9.57 -11.44
CA VAL A 147 -9.11 8.68 -12.59
C VAL A 147 -9.70 7.35 -12.15
N TRP A 148 -9.00 6.64 -11.27
CA TRP A 148 -9.37 5.32 -10.80
C TRP A 148 -10.31 5.36 -9.59
N LYS A 149 -10.31 6.47 -8.85
CA LYS A 149 -11.23 6.78 -7.75
C LYS A 149 -11.26 5.71 -6.66
N PHE A 150 -10.11 5.08 -6.39
CA PHE A 150 -9.95 4.07 -5.35
C PHE A 150 -9.20 4.63 -4.12
N GLY A 151 -9.07 5.95 -4.03
CA GLY A 151 -8.49 6.62 -2.87
C GLY A 151 -8.84 8.09 -2.74
N ILE A 152 -8.33 8.71 -1.69
CA ILE A 152 -8.39 10.17 -1.44
C ILE A 152 -7.00 10.74 -1.27
N ARG A 153 -6.85 12.04 -1.55
CA ARG A 153 -5.61 12.77 -1.25
C ARG A 153 -5.65 13.34 0.16
N ALA A 154 -4.62 13.04 0.94
CA ALA A 154 -4.43 13.67 2.24
C ALA A 154 -4.14 15.17 2.05
N PRO A 155 -4.83 16.08 2.76
CA PRO A 155 -4.59 17.51 2.64
C PRO A 155 -3.34 17.90 3.46
N ILE A 156 -2.47 18.68 2.85
CA ILE A 156 -1.25 19.20 3.47
C ILE A 156 -1.36 20.71 3.68
N ASP A 157 -0.68 21.22 4.69
CA ASP A 157 -0.62 22.66 4.95
C ASP A 157 0.44 23.37 4.07
N VAL A 158 0.64 24.67 4.34
CA VAL A 158 1.63 25.50 3.63
C VAL A 158 3.08 25.02 3.81
N LYS A 159 3.38 24.28 4.89
CA LYS A 159 4.68 23.65 5.12
C LYS A 159 4.78 22.27 4.46
N LYS A 160 3.73 21.84 3.74
CA LYS A 160 3.58 20.51 3.15
C LYS A 160 3.46 19.39 4.19
N ILE A 161 3.04 19.72 5.41
CA ILE A 161 2.83 18.76 6.50
C ILE A 161 1.36 18.34 6.51
N LEU A 162 1.11 17.03 6.58
CA LEU A 162 -0.19 16.47 6.92
C LEU A 162 -0.36 16.53 8.44
N ARG A 163 -1.31 17.36 8.89
CA ARG A 163 -1.65 17.52 10.31
C ARG A 163 -2.45 16.33 10.85
N GLN A 164 -2.28 16.04 12.13
CA GLN A 164 -2.87 14.89 12.83
C GLN A 164 -4.40 14.85 12.71
N ASP A 165 -5.07 16.01 12.80
CA ASP A 165 -6.54 16.12 12.70
C ASP A 165 -7.01 15.76 11.30
N LYS A 166 -6.24 16.15 10.28
CA LYS A 166 -6.51 15.82 8.88
C LYS A 166 -6.25 14.36 8.55
N LEU A 167 -5.18 13.78 9.10
CA LEU A 167 -4.92 12.35 8.95
C LEU A 167 -6.06 11.53 9.56
N LYS A 168 -6.45 11.86 10.80
CA LYS A 168 -7.60 11.24 11.46
C LYS A 168 -8.86 11.34 10.61
N ALA A 169 -9.18 12.52 10.09
CA ALA A 169 -10.34 12.70 9.21
C ALA A 169 -10.27 11.85 7.94
N CYS A 170 -9.10 11.73 7.30
CA CYS A 170 -8.91 10.89 6.12
C CYS A 170 -9.13 9.40 6.41
N ILE A 171 -8.63 8.92 7.56
CA ILE A 171 -8.82 7.53 8.00
C ILE A 171 -10.30 7.25 8.21
N LEU A 172 -11.00 8.09 8.97
CA LEU A 172 -12.43 7.91 9.25
C LEU A 172 -13.27 8.01 7.96
N GLU A 173 -12.93 8.93 7.05
CA GLU A 173 -13.60 9.05 5.75
C GLU A 173 -13.51 7.75 4.94
N ILE A 174 -12.34 7.13 4.82
CA ILE A 174 -12.21 5.86 4.08
C ILE A 174 -12.92 4.71 4.81
N MET A 175 -12.80 4.65 6.13
CA MET A 175 -13.20 3.47 6.90
C MET A 175 -14.69 3.43 7.24
N GLU A 176 -15.32 4.60 7.45
CA GLU A 176 -16.64 4.69 8.08
C GLU A 176 -17.70 5.45 7.25
N SER A 177 -17.30 6.23 6.24
CA SER A 177 -18.24 7.07 5.47
C SER A 177 -18.84 6.36 4.25
N GLU A 178 -19.92 6.93 3.69
CA GLU A 178 -20.49 6.50 2.40
C GLU A 178 -19.49 6.68 1.24
N LYS A 179 -18.70 7.75 1.25
CA LYS A 179 -17.64 7.95 0.26
C LYS A 179 -16.58 6.84 0.36
N GLY A 180 -16.24 6.42 1.58
CA GLY A 180 -15.36 5.27 1.83
C GLY A 180 -15.88 3.98 1.21
N LYS A 181 -17.20 3.73 1.29
CA LYS A 181 -17.85 2.59 0.62
C LYS A 181 -17.75 2.67 -0.90
N GLU A 182 -17.96 3.86 -1.48
CA GLU A 182 -17.78 4.08 -2.92
C GLU A 182 -16.34 3.81 -3.36
N ILE A 183 -15.37 4.35 -2.63
CA ILE A 183 -13.94 4.13 -2.86
C ILE A 183 -13.59 2.64 -2.83
N LYS A 184 -14.11 1.90 -1.84
CA LYS A 184 -13.90 0.46 -1.72
C LYS A 184 -14.54 -0.33 -2.86
N SER A 185 -15.71 0.08 -3.32
CA SER A 185 -16.34 -0.48 -4.52
C SER A 185 -15.45 -0.30 -5.75
N ASN A 186 -14.92 0.91 -5.96
CA ASN A 186 -14.00 1.20 -7.06
C ASN A 186 -12.70 0.38 -6.95
N ALA A 187 -12.12 0.27 -5.75
CA ALA A 187 -10.93 -0.56 -5.51
C ALA A 187 -11.19 -2.03 -5.90
N THR A 188 -12.36 -2.56 -5.55
CA THR A 188 -12.77 -3.93 -5.89
C THR A 188 -12.94 -4.12 -7.39
N LYS A 189 -13.52 -3.13 -8.08
CA LYS A 189 -13.67 -3.14 -9.54
C LYS A 189 -12.30 -3.20 -10.24
N TRP A 190 -11.35 -2.37 -9.82
CA TRP A 190 -9.99 -2.37 -10.38
C TRP A 190 -9.24 -3.67 -10.11
N LYS A 191 -9.37 -4.24 -8.90
CA LYS A 191 -8.87 -5.58 -8.59
C LYS A 191 -9.37 -6.62 -9.58
N ASN A 192 -10.68 -6.65 -9.84
CA ASN A 192 -11.27 -7.63 -10.75
C ASN A 192 -10.76 -7.46 -12.18
N TRP A 193 -10.58 -6.22 -12.63
CA TRP A 193 -9.96 -5.94 -13.92
C TRP A 193 -8.48 -6.35 -13.99
N ALA A 194 -7.71 -6.10 -12.93
CA ALA A 194 -6.33 -6.55 -12.85
C ALA A 194 -6.25 -8.09 -12.92
N VAL A 195 -7.05 -8.80 -12.12
CA VAL A 195 -7.13 -10.27 -12.17
C VAL A 195 -7.50 -10.76 -13.57
N GLY A 196 -8.47 -10.12 -14.24
CA GLY A 196 -8.85 -10.47 -15.61
C GLY A 196 -7.74 -10.24 -16.64
N ALA A 197 -6.99 -9.15 -16.53
CA ALA A 197 -5.89 -8.84 -17.45
C ALA A 197 -4.72 -9.84 -17.35
N PHE A 198 -4.47 -10.40 -16.16
CA PHE A 198 -3.42 -11.40 -15.90
C PHE A 198 -3.92 -12.85 -15.95
N GLY A 199 -5.24 -13.06 -16.02
CA GLY A 199 -5.85 -14.37 -16.15
C GLY A 199 -5.56 -15.02 -17.52
N GLU A 200 -5.94 -16.28 -17.66
CA GLU A 200 -5.83 -17.00 -18.93
C GLU A 200 -6.62 -16.27 -20.04
N GLY A 201 -5.96 -16.01 -21.17
CA GLY A 201 -6.52 -15.22 -22.27
C GLY A 201 -6.58 -13.70 -22.01
N GLY A 202 -6.12 -13.23 -20.85
CA GLY A 202 -6.08 -11.81 -20.49
C GLY A 202 -5.08 -11.00 -21.31
N SER A 203 -5.31 -9.70 -21.44
CA SER A 203 -4.50 -8.81 -22.28
C SER A 203 -3.03 -8.75 -21.86
N SER A 204 -2.74 -8.60 -20.56
CA SER A 204 -1.35 -8.56 -20.06
C SER A 204 -0.66 -9.90 -20.24
N GLN A 205 -1.38 -11.02 -20.04
CA GLN A 205 -0.83 -12.35 -20.28
C GLN A 205 -0.45 -12.53 -21.76
N ASN A 206 -1.34 -12.13 -22.68
CA ASN A 206 -1.08 -12.22 -24.12
C ASN A 206 0.10 -11.33 -24.53
N ASN A 207 0.19 -10.10 -24.00
CA ASN A 207 1.31 -9.20 -24.29
C ASN A 207 2.65 -9.77 -23.81
N ILE A 208 2.69 -10.42 -22.64
CA ILE A 208 3.92 -11.06 -22.15
C ILE A 208 4.30 -12.24 -23.04
N VAL A 209 3.33 -13.07 -23.45
CA VAL A 209 3.58 -14.17 -24.39
C VAL A 209 4.13 -13.64 -25.71
N GLU A 210 3.50 -12.61 -26.29
CA GLU A 210 3.94 -11.98 -27.53
C GLU A 210 5.37 -11.43 -27.41
N PHE A 211 5.66 -10.70 -26.33
CA PHE A 211 7.00 -10.15 -26.06
C PHE A 211 8.06 -11.25 -25.93
N VAL A 212 7.77 -12.33 -25.21
CA VAL A 212 8.71 -13.45 -25.06
C VAL A 212 8.91 -14.16 -26.39
N THR A 213 7.84 -14.38 -27.15
CA THR A 213 7.92 -14.97 -28.49
C THR A 213 8.73 -14.11 -29.46
N SER A 214 8.59 -12.79 -29.45
CA SER A 214 9.37 -11.90 -30.31
C SER A 214 10.87 -11.97 -30.00
N LEU A 215 11.24 -12.03 -28.71
CA LEU A 215 12.65 -12.20 -28.30
C LEU A 215 13.25 -13.51 -28.82
N PHE A 216 12.52 -14.62 -28.75
CA PHE A 216 13.00 -15.90 -29.28
C PHE A 216 13.14 -15.87 -30.80
N ASN A 217 12.21 -15.23 -31.50
CA ASN A 217 12.27 -15.10 -32.95
C ASN A 217 13.45 -14.23 -33.43
N GLU A 218 13.80 -13.17 -32.70
CA GLU A 218 14.99 -12.35 -33.00
C GLU A 218 16.30 -13.13 -32.78
N VAL A 219 16.39 -13.94 -31.72
CA VAL A 219 17.58 -14.76 -31.44
C VAL A 219 17.81 -15.82 -32.53
N HIS A 220 16.75 -16.41 -33.08
CA HIS A 220 16.85 -17.37 -34.19
C HIS A 220 17.01 -16.72 -35.57
N GLY A 221 16.65 -15.45 -35.71
CA GLY A 221 16.89 -14.65 -36.93
C GLY A 221 18.32 -14.15 -37.08
N LEU A 222 19.13 -14.14 -36.01
CA LEU A 222 20.55 -13.74 -36.02
C LEU A 222 21.53 -14.90 -36.22
N THR A 223 21.04 -16.15 -36.26
CA THR A 223 21.85 -17.36 -36.45
C THR A 223 21.77 -17.97 -37.85
N ASN A 224 21.15 -17.28 -38.82
CA ASN A 224 21.11 -17.67 -40.24
C ASN A 224 21.77 -16.62 -41.12
#